data_AF-A0A127BAU6-F1
#
_entry.id   AF-A0A127BAU6-F1
#
_cell.length_a   1.000
_cell.length_b   1.000
_cell.length_c   1.000
_cell.angle_alpha   90.00
_cell.angle_beta   90.00
_cell.angle_gamma   90.00
#
_symmetry.space_group_name_H-M   'P 1'
#
loop_
_entity.id
_entity.type
_entity.pdbx_description
1 polymer ?
#
loop_
_entity_poly.entity_id
_entity_poly.type
_entity_poly.pdbx_seq_one_letter_code
_entity_poly.pdbx_strand_id
1 'polypeptide(L)'
;MDEDLKRLIPPLIIFVLLVQVVHLHFEISELKNEIKGLKSQQRQYTQIIWSEYGRDIYATIEYLQKTRPDIMKILRNASLAVSEISTQNFHARYDAKEGVLWVWYDPYSYIERDIVYIELTVYYQNGTRVKDFPEIEYQVNHTTGEVLGVPRNTAERTVERAYLRLRKNITASIGLKIIQEASWQSLGVFPDDGKWVVVEMKCASTKNISLCWFVIGEVDKKTGMLRKLEVTRPFQESDEKEVELRMMKESNYSNPTAREIKRSILNMSGGLLLNITFPNS
;
A
#
# COMPACT_ATOMS: atom_id res chain seq x y z
N MET A 1 -36.87 52.05 34.36
CA MET A 1 -35.49 51.98 33.84
C MET A 1 -35.13 53.39 33.41
N ASP A 2 -34.10 53.97 34.04
CA ASP A 2 -33.71 55.36 33.81
C ASP A 2 -33.38 55.67 32.34
N GLU A 3 -33.66 56.91 31.94
CA GLU A 3 -33.25 57.47 30.64
C GLU A 3 -31.73 57.37 30.47
N ASP A 4 -30.97 57.67 31.53
CA ASP A 4 -29.51 57.60 31.50
C ASP A 4 -29.01 56.16 31.32
N LEU A 5 -29.69 55.19 31.94
CA LEU A 5 -29.36 53.76 31.77
C LEU A 5 -29.61 53.31 30.31
N LYS A 6 -30.73 53.75 29.70
CA LYS A 6 -31.03 53.50 28.28
C LYS A 6 -29.99 54.11 27.34
N ARG A 7 -29.38 55.25 27.69
CA ARG A 7 -28.34 55.92 26.91
C ARG A 7 -26.95 55.28 27.09
N LEU A 8 -26.66 54.73 28.28
CA LEU A 8 -25.40 54.05 28.59
C LEU A 8 -25.31 52.62 28.06
N ILE A 9 -26.42 51.88 27.99
CA ILE A 9 -26.41 50.46 27.56
C ILE A 9 -25.85 50.26 26.14
N PRO A 10 -26.26 51.00 25.08
CA PRO A 10 -25.73 50.80 23.73
C PRO A 10 -24.22 51.00 23.59
N PRO A 11 -23.59 52.10 24.06
CA PRO A 11 -22.13 52.23 24.01
C PRO A 11 -21.40 51.18 24.85
N LEU A 12 -21.97 50.72 25.98
CA LEU A 12 -21.38 49.64 26.77
C LEU A 12 -21.38 48.30 26.00
N ILE A 13 -22.48 47.96 25.32
CA ILE A 13 -22.57 46.77 24.46
C ILE A 13 -21.57 46.86 23.30
N ILE A 14 -21.51 48.01 22.62
CA ILE A 14 -20.55 48.24 21.52
C ILE A 14 -19.11 48.11 22.01
N PHE A 15 -18.78 48.62 23.21
CA PHE A 15 -17.46 48.48 23.81
C PHE A 15 -17.11 47.02 24.13
N VAL A 16 -18.02 46.25 24.74
CA VAL A 16 -17.83 44.82 25.01
C VAL A 16 -17.61 44.03 23.71
N LEU A 17 -18.41 44.30 22.68
CA LEU A 17 -18.25 43.67 21.36
C LEU A 17 -16.92 44.03 20.69
N LEU A 18 -16.48 45.29 20.77
CA LEU A 18 -15.17 45.71 20.27
C LEU A 18 -14.02 45.01 20.99
N VAL A 19 -14.08 44.90 22.32
CA VAL A 19 -13.08 44.18 23.12
C VAL A 19 -13.04 42.69 22.73
N GLN A 20 -14.20 42.04 22.54
CA GLN A 20 -14.26 40.66 22.07
C GLN A 20 -13.67 40.49 20.66
N VAL A 21 -13.98 41.39 19.72
CA VAL A 21 -13.42 41.34 18.36
C VAL A 21 -11.91 41.55 18.35
N VAL A 22 -11.38 42.47 19.17
CA VAL A 22 -9.93 42.70 19.31
C VAL A 22 -9.24 41.47 19.93
N HIS A 23 -9.84 40.85 20.95
CA HIS A 23 -9.31 39.64 21.57
C HIS A 23 -9.25 38.46 20.59
N LEU A 24 -10.36 38.17 19.90
CA LEU A 24 -10.41 37.15 18.84
C LEU A 24 -9.41 37.43 17.71
N HIS A 25 -9.22 38.70 17.34
CA HIS A 25 -8.22 39.06 16.32
C HIS A 25 -6.78 38.73 16.78
N PHE A 26 -6.48 38.95 18.06
CA PHE A 26 -5.18 38.61 18.64
C PHE A 26 -4.94 37.09 18.64
N GLU A 27 -5.89 36.31 19.15
CA GLU A 27 -5.83 34.83 19.14
C GLU A 27 -5.66 34.28 17.71
N ILE A 28 -6.43 34.80 16.74
CA ILE A 28 -6.31 34.42 15.32
C ILE A 28 -4.92 34.79 14.75
N SER A 29 -4.31 35.88 15.20
CA SER A 29 -2.97 36.30 14.78
C SER A 29 -1.88 35.39 15.36
N GLU A 30 -2.02 35.02 16.64
CA GLU A 30 -1.13 34.08 17.33
C GLU A 30 -1.17 32.69 16.67
N LEU A 31 -2.36 32.12 16.48
CA LEU A 31 -2.56 30.85 15.77
C LEU A 31 -1.99 30.88 14.34
N LYS A 32 -2.11 32.00 13.61
CA LYS A 32 -1.48 32.16 12.27
C LYS A 32 0.04 32.12 12.33
N ASN A 33 0.64 32.70 13.38
CA ASN A 33 2.09 32.68 13.57
C ASN A 33 2.57 31.27 13.97
N GLU A 34 1.85 30.57 14.83
CA GLU A 34 2.12 29.16 15.16
C GLU A 34 2.04 28.26 13.92
N ILE A 35 0.97 28.37 13.13
CA ILE A 35 0.82 27.63 11.86
C ILE A 35 1.98 27.93 10.89
N LYS A 36 2.44 29.18 10.83
CA LYS A 36 3.61 29.57 10.02
C LYS A 36 4.90 28.92 10.56
N GLY A 37 5.06 28.85 11.88
CA GLY A 37 6.16 28.14 12.55
C GLY A 37 6.17 26.65 12.22
N LEU A 38 5.03 25.97 12.39
CA LEU A 38 4.85 24.55 12.06
C LEU A 38 5.13 24.26 10.58
N LYS A 39 4.66 25.11 9.65
CA LYS A 39 4.99 25.00 8.22
C LYS A 39 6.50 25.17 7.94
N SER A 40 7.20 25.99 8.72
CA SER A 40 8.66 26.13 8.62
C SER A 40 9.37 24.86 9.11
N GLN A 41 8.93 24.30 10.25
CA GLN A 41 9.46 23.04 10.79
C GLN A 41 9.24 21.87 9.82
N GLN A 42 8.03 21.76 9.23
CA GLN A 42 7.73 20.72 8.24
C GLN A 42 8.64 20.79 7.01
N ARG A 43 8.98 21.99 6.53
CA ARG A 43 9.96 22.20 5.45
C ARG A 43 11.37 21.80 5.87
N GLN A 44 11.77 22.09 7.11
CA GLN A 44 13.06 21.64 7.65
C GLN A 44 13.14 20.12 7.76
N TYR A 45 12.12 19.44 8.29
CA TYR A 45 12.05 17.97 8.31
C TYR A 45 12.09 17.38 6.90
N THR A 46 11.38 17.99 5.96
CA THR A 46 11.43 17.60 4.54
C THR A 46 12.87 17.68 3.99
N GLN A 47 13.58 18.78 4.26
CA GLN A 47 14.98 18.95 3.84
C GLN A 47 15.92 17.93 4.50
N ILE A 48 15.74 17.64 5.78
CA ILE A 48 16.54 16.64 6.50
C ILE A 48 16.31 15.24 5.90
N ILE A 49 15.07 14.84 5.64
CA ILE A 49 14.76 13.53 5.04
C ILE A 49 15.31 13.41 3.62
N TRP A 50 15.26 14.48 2.81
CA TRP A 50 15.91 14.49 1.51
C TRP A 50 17.44 14.46 1.59
N SER A 51 18.05 15.05 2.61
CA SER A 51 19.49 14.98 2.84
C SER A 51 19.95 13.58 3.27
N GLU A 52 19.15 12.88 4.08
CA GLU A 52 19.49 11.57 4.65
C GLU A 52 19.16 10.43 3.67
N TYR A 53 17.94 10.40 3.13
CA TYR A 53 17.41 9.30 2.31
C TYR A 53 17.39 9.61 0.81
N GLY A 54 17.80 10.81 0.39
CA GLY A 54 17.79 11.23 -1.01
C GLY A 54 18.52 10.26 -1.94
N ARG A 55 19.71 9.78 -1.53
CA ARG A 55 20.48 8.77 -2.28
C ARG A 55 19.67 7.50 -2.53
N ASP A 56 18.95 7.02 -1.52
CA ASP A 56 18.20 5.77 -1.59
C ASP A 56 16.94 5.93 -2.46
N ILE A 57 16.30 7.11 -2.39
CA ILE A 57 15.18 7.49 -3.27
C ILE A 57 15.64 7.49 -4.73
N TYR A 58 16.77 8.14 -5.04
CA TYR A 58 17.31 8.16 -6.41
C TYR A 58 17.74 6.77 -6.88
N ALA A 59 18.43 5.99 -6.05
CA ALA A 59 18.77 4.59 -6.37
C ALA A 59 17.53 3.75 -6.67
N THR A 60 16.43 3.95 -5.93
CA THR A 60 15.15 3.27 -6.17
C THR A 60 14.50 3.69 -7.49
N ILE A 61 14.51 4.99 -7.81
CA ILE A 61 13.97 5.53 -9.06
C ILE A 61 14.77 5.01 -10.26
N GLU A 62 16.10 5.08 -10.22
CA GLU A 62 16.99 4.56 -11.27
C GLU A 62 16.83 3.05 -11.45
N TYR A 63 16.73 2.30 -10.36
CA TYR A 63 16.52 0.86 -10.39
C TYR A 63 15.15 0.49 -11.01
N LEU A 64 14.08 1.20 -10.65
CA LEU A 64 12.77 1.01 -11.29
C LEU A 64 12.83 1.33 -12.79
N GLN A 65 13.45 2.45 -13.18
CA GLN A 65 13.62 2.82 -14.59
C GLN A 65 14.37 1.76 -15.39
N LYS A 66 15.44 1.19 -14.80
CA LYS A 66 16.26 0.14 -15.41
C LYS A 66 15.56 -1.22 -15.49
N THR A 67 14.76 -1.58 -14.49
CA THR A 67 14.19 -2.94 -14.37
C THR A 67 12.73 -3.06 -14.80
N ARG A 68 12.01 -1.94 -14.96
CA ARG A 68 10.58 -1.89 -15.34
C ARG A 68 10.31 -1.01 -16.57
N PRO A 69 10.89 -1.35 -17.73
CA PRO A 69 10.63 -0.63 -18.98
C PRO A 69 9.16 -0.72 -19.43
N ASP A 70 8.43 -1.74 -18.98
CA ASP A 70 6.97 -1.87 -19.12
C ASP A 70 6.23 -0.70 -18.47
N ILE A 71 6.64 -0.31 -17.26
CA ILE A 71 6.09 0.84 -16.54
C ILE A 71 6.52 2.14 -17.21
N MET A 72 7.80 2.27 -17.59
CA MET A 72 8.32 3.52 -18.19
C MET A 72 7.58 3.91 -19.47
N LYS A 73 7.17 2.93 -20.30
CA LYS A 73 6.34 3.15 -21.50
C LYS A 73 4.96 3.74 -21.21
N ILE A 74 4.41 3.52 -20.00
CA ILE A 74 3.09 4.00 -19.59
C ILE A 74 3.17 5.43 -19.04
N LEU A 75 4.30 5.84 -18.47
CA LEU A 75 4.46 7.15 -17.78
C LEU A 75 4.14 8.36 -18.67
N ARG A 76 4.56 8.34 -19.94
CA ARG A 76 4.37 9.44 -20.91
C ARG A 76 4.76 10.82 -20.37
N ASN A 77 3.79 11.62 -19.91
CA ASN A 77 3.94 13.00 -19.42
C ASN A 77 3.94 13.09 -17.88
N ALA A 78 3.95 11.95 -17.19
CA ALA A 78 3.86 11.86 -15.74
C ALA A 78 5.22 11.51 -15.14
N SER A 79 5.54 12.09 -13.98
CA SER A 79 6.83 11.95 -13.30
C SER A 79 6.74 10.96 -12.15
N LEU A 80 7.73 10.07 -12.05
CA LEU A 80 7.97 9.27 -10.84
C LEU A 80 8.26 10.19 -9.65
N ALA A 81 7.72 9.83 -8.50
CA ALA A 81 7.98 10.46 -7.22
C ALA A 81 8.00 9.40 -6.12
N VAL A 82 8.62 9.74 -4.99
CA VAL A 82 8.40 8.99 -3.75
C VAL A 82 6.97 9.22 -3.27
N SER A 83 6.32 8.15 -2.81
CA SER A 83 5.02 8.13 -2.16
C SER A 83 5.23 8.11 -0.64
N GLU A 84 6.05 7.17 -0.18
CA GLU A 84 6.29 6.89 1.22
C GLU A 84 7.72 6.38 1.43
N ILE A 85 8.31 6.74 2.56
CA ILE A 85 9.62 6.29 3.04
C ILE A 85 9.38 5.68 4.42
N SER A 86 9.81 4.45 4.66
CA SER A 86 9.63 3.77 5.95
C SER A 86 10.93 3.13 6.43
N THR A 87 11.22 3.21 7.72
CA THR A 87 12.34 2.50 8.36
C THR A 87 11.95 2.04 9.77
N GLN A 88 12.91 1.58 10.58
CA GLN A 88 12.70 0.98 11.90
C GLN A 88 11.82 1.80 12.86
N ASN A 89 11.85 3.14 12.81
CA ASN A 89 11.12 3.97 13.79
C ASN A 89 10.38 5.18 13.19
N PHE A 90 10.43 5.40 11.88
CA PHE A 90 9.71 6.49 11.25
C PHE A 90 9.12 6.09 9.90
N HIS A 91 8.04 6.77 9.55
CA HIS A 91 7.47 6.80 8.21
C HIS A 91 7.31 8.25 7.76
N ALA A 92 7.47 8.51 6.47
CA ALA A 92 7.27 9.81 5.87
C ALA A 92 6.53 9.69 4.53
N ARG A 93 5.34 10.28 4.44
CA ARG A 93 4.53 10.32 3.20
C ARG A 93 4.70 11.65 2.49
N TYR A 94 4.94 11.60 1.19
CA TYR A 94 5.16 12.78 0.37
C TYR A 94 3.83 13.38 -0.11
N ASP A 95 3.63 14.66 0.20
CA ASP A 95 2.57 15.48 -0.37
C ASP A 95 3.12 16.23 -1.59
N ALA A 96 2.86 15.68 -2.78
CA ALA A 96 3.30 16.27 -4.04
C ALA A 96 2.65 17.63 -4.38
N LYS A 97 1.56 18.01 -3.71
CA LYS A 97 0.90 19.30 -3.92
C LYS A 97 1.56 20.40 -3.08
N GLU A 98 1.86 20.10 -1.82
CA GLU A 98 2.51 21.05 -0.89
C GLU A 98 4.05 20.99 -0.95
N GLY A 99 4.62 19.95 -1.58
CA GLY A 99 6.06 19.75 -1.76
C GLY A 99 6.80 19.36 -0.48
N VAL A 100 6.10 18.67 0.44
CA VAL A 100 6.59 18.36 1.80
C VAL A 100 6.37 16.91 2.18
N LEU A 101 7.13 16.45 3.16
CA LEU A 101 6.96 15.14 3.80
C LEU A 101 6.17 15.30 5.10
N TRP A 102 5.11 14.50 5.24
CA TRP A 102 4.39 14.29 6.50
C TRP A 102 5.03 13.13 7.24
N VAL A 103 5.56 13.39 8.43
CA VAL A 103 6.37 12.43 9.19
C VAL A 103 5.61 11.96 10.42
N TRP A 104 5.65 10.66 10.70
CA TRP A 104 5.19 10.12 11.97
C TRP A 104 6.17 9.07 12.51
N TYR A 105 6.22 8.96 13.82
CA TYR A 105 7.02 7.99 14.56
C TYR A 105 6.23 6.70 14.73
N ASP A 106 6.85 5.55 14.46
CA ASP A 106 6.27 4.22 14.70
C ASP A 106 7.17 3.41 15.65
N PRO A 107 6.83 3.31 16.95
CA PRO A 107 7.60 2.54 17.92
C PRO A 107 7.51 1.02 17.76
N TYR A 108 6.65 0.51 16.87
CA TYR A 108 6.37 -0.92 16.72
C TYR A 108 6.75 -1.47 15.34
N SER A 109 7.47 -0.70 14.53
CA SER A 109 7.93 -1.14 13.21
C SER A 109 8.97 -2.26 13.34
N TYR A 110 8.72 -3.35 12.60
CA TYR A 110 9.58 -4.52 12.51
C TYR A 110 10.68 -4.39 11.44
N ILE A 111 10.91 -3.18 10.93
CA ILE A 111 11.91 -2.93 9.88
C ILE A 111 13.33 -3.04 10.45
N GLU A 112 14.18 -3.79 9.76
CA GLU A 112 15.62 -3.85 10.03
C GLU A 112 16.27 -2.47 9.96
N ARG A 113 17.15 -2.15 10.92
CA ARG A 113 17.72 -0.82 11.13
C ARG A 113 18.39 -0.20 9.90
N ASP A 114 19.07 -1.03 9.10
CA ASP A 114 19.83 -0.58 7.93
C ASP A 114 19.04 -0.73 6.61
N ILE A 115 17.73 -1.04 6.69
CA ILE A 115 16.85 -1.14 5.53
C ILE A 115 15.86 0.03 5.51
N VAL A 116 15.79 0.69 4.36
CA VAL A 116 14.81 1.74 4.07
C VAL A 116 13.87 1.22 2.98
N TYR A 117 12.58 1.35 3.24
CA TYR A 117 11.52 0.97 2.33
C TYR A 117 11.05 2.22 1.61
N ILE A 118 11.05 2.19 0.28
CA ILE A 118 10.69 3.35 -0.55
C ILE A 118 9.58 2.94 -1.50
N GLU A 119 8.37 3.43 -1.24
CA GLU A 119 7.25 3.28 -2.16
C GLU A 119 7.29 4.37 -3.23
N LEU A 120 7.32 3.96 -4.49
CA LEU A 120 7.23 4.86 -5.62
C LEU A 120 5.78 5.00 -6.12
N THR A 121 5.45 6.21 -6.54
CA THR A 121 4.19 6.59 -7.18
C THR A 121 4.47 7.50 -8.37
N VAL A 122 3.43 7.93 -9.07
CA VAL A 122 3.54 8.81 -10.23
C VAL A 122 2.49 9.90 -10.16
N TYR A 123 2.89 11.12 -10.53
CA TYR A 123 2.01 12.26 -10.66
C TYR A 123 2.05 12.83 -12.08
N TYR A 124 0.90 13.26 -12.60
CA TYR A 124 0.85 14.14 -13.76
C TYR A 124 1.38 15.54 -13.39
N GLN A 125 1.77 16.35 -14.38
CA GLN A 125 2.30 17.71 -14.18
C GLN A 125 1.38 18.66 -13.37
N ASN A 126 0.08 18.37 -13.29
CA ASN A 126 -0.89 19.11 -12.48
C ASN A 126 -0.96 18.65 -11.01
N GLY A 127 -0.04 17.79 -10.56
CA GLY A 127 0.01 17.25 -9.20
C GLY A 127 -0.99 16.11 -8.92
N THR A 128 -1.76 15.63 -9.90
CA THR A 128 -2.71 14.52 -9.69
C THR A 128 -2.02 13.16 -9.82
N ARG A 129 -2.25 12.25 -8.86
CA ARG A 129 -1.69 10.89 -8.86
C ARG A 129 -2.23 10.10 -10.06
N VAL A 130 -1.36 9.37 -10.76
CA VAL A 130 -1.77 8.48 -11.84
C VAL A 130 -2.56 7.33 -11.25
N LYS A 131 -3.87 7.30 -11.55
CA LYS A 131 -4.75 6.22 -11.14
C LYS A 131 -4.26 4.89 -11.73
N ASP A 132 -4.38 3.82 -10.93
CA ASP A 132 -3.98 2.45 -11.27
C ASP A 132 -2.48 2.24 -11.55
N PHE A 133 -1.62 3.23 -11.24
CA PHE A 133 -0.17 3.01 -11.15
C PHE A 133 0.13 1.95 -10.09
N PRO A 134 1.00 0.97 -10.35
CA PRO A 134 1.31 -0.05 -9.37
C PRO A 134 2.10 0.56 -8.21
N GLU A 135 1.52 0.54 -7.02
CA GLU A 135 2.26 0.72 -5.77
C GLU A 135 3.35 -0.33 -5.70
N ILE A 136 4.61 0.11 -5.82
CA ILE A 136 5.80 -0.71 -5.76
C ILE A 136 6.70 -0.07 -4.71
N GLU A 137 6.89 -0.82 -3.64
CA GLU A 137 7.87 -0.53 -2.60
C GLU A 137 9.13 -1.36 -2.85
N TYR A 138 10.29 -0.74 -2.66
CA TYR A 138 11.59 -1.39 -2.71
C TYR A 138 12.30 -1.32 -1.36
N GLN A 139 12.99 -2.40 -1.02
CA GLN A 139 13.94 -2.45 0.09
C GLN A 139 15.30 -1.95 -0.42
N VAL A 140 15.85 -0.92 0.23
CA VAL A 140 17.19 -0.38 -0.03
C VAL A 140 18.05 -0.59 1.21
N ASN A 141 19.27 -1.08 1.04
CA ASN A 141 20.25 -1.10 2.11
C ASN A 141 20.82 0.32 2.29
N HIS A 142 20.49 0.97 3.41
CA HIS A 142 20.84 2.36 3.70
C HIS A 142 22.34 2.58 3.97
N THR A 143 23.14 1.53 4.22
CA THR A 143 24.59 1.67 4.28
C THR A 143 25.19 1.81 2.88
N THR A 144 24.76 0.97 1.93
CA THR A 144 25.38 0.80 0.60
C THR A 144 24.68 1.55 -0.53
N GLY A 145 23.39 1.87 -0.36
CA GLY A 145 22.52 2.33 -1.45
C GLY A 145 22.05 1.21 -2.41
N GLU A 146 22.33 -0.07 -2.12
CA GLU A 146 21.88 -1.17 -2.99
C GLU A 146 20.37 -1.42 -2.85
N VAL A 147 19.66 -1.45 -3.99
CA VAL A 147 18.27 -1.93 -4.04
C VAL A 147 18.24 -3.46 -3.96
N LEU A 148 17.80 -3.96 -2.81
CA LEU A 148 17.77 -5.37 -2.49
C LEU A 148 16.67 -6.12 -3.25
N GLY A 149 15.53 -5.46 -3.49
CA GLY A 149 14.37 -6.01 -4.19
C GLY A 149 13.07 -5.44 -3.67
N VAL A 150 11.95 -6.12 -3.94
CA VAL A 150 10.63 -5.77 -3.40
C VAL A 150 10.30 -6.62 -2.16
N PRO A 151 9.63 -6.05 -1.15
CA PRO A 151 9.21 -6.78 0.05
C PRO A 151 7.96 -7.64 -0.23
N ARG A 152 7.62 -8.48 0.77
CA ARG A 152 6.42 -9.34 0.78
C ARG A 152 5.15 -8.58 0.35
N ASN A 153 4.88 -7.42 0.96
CA ASN A 153 3.64 -6.68 0.76
C ASN A 153 3.47 -6.20 -0.69
N THR A 154 4.56 -5.88 -1.39
CA THR A 154 4.53 -5.54 -2.83
C THR A 154 4.20 -6.75 -3.68
N ALA A 155 4.65 -7.96 -3.31
CA ALA A 155 4.28 -9.18 -4.00
C ALA A 155 2.78 -9.51 -3.82
N GLU A 156 2.26 -9.41 -2.59
CA GLU A 156 0.82 -9.59 -2.30
C GLU A 156 -0.03 -8.59 -3.11
N ARG A 157 0.24 -7.28 -2.99
CA ARG A 157 -0.44 -6.22 -3.76
C ARG A 157 -0.36 -6.43 -5.28
N THR A 158 0.72 -7.03 -5.78
CA THR A 158 0.90 -7.33 -7.22
C THR A 158 -0.01 -8.47 -7.69
N VAL A 159 -0.08 -9.55 -6.90
CA VAL A 159 -0.92 -10.72 -7.19
C VAL A 159 -2.40 -10.38 -7.04
N GLU A 160 -2.76 -9.68 -5.96
CA GLU A 160 -4.09 -9.11 -5.75
C GLU A 160 -4.57 -8.31 -6.95
N ARG A 161 -3.77 -7.30 -7.37
CA ARG A 161 -4.13 -6.40 -8.47
C ARG A 161 -4.33 -7.14 -9.80
N ALA A 162 -3.53 -8.17 -10.07
CA ALA A 162 -3.68 -8.99 -11.27
C ALA A 162 -4.92 -9.89 -11.20
N TYR A 163 -5.19 -10.51 -10.05
CA TYR A 163 -6.40 -11.28 -9.82
C TYR A 163 -7.67 -10.40 -9.93
N LEU A 164 -7.70 -9.22 -9.32
CA LEU A 164 -8.84 -8.30 -9.37
C LEU A 164 -9.18 -7.86 -10.80
N ARG A 165 -8.18 -7.66 -11.66
CA ARG A 165 -8.39 -7.39 -13.10
C ARG A 165 -9.08 -8.54 -13.84
N LEU A 166 -8.84 -9.78 -13.41
CA LEU A 166 -9.42 -11.00 -14.01
C LEU A 166 -10.66 -11.51 -13.28
N ARG A 167 -10.96 -11.00 -12.07
CA ARG A 167 -12.00 -11.49 -11.15
C ARG A 167 -13.33 -11.76 -11.84
N LYS A 168 -13.83 -10.81 -12.66
CA LYS A 168 -15.12 -10.96 -13.37
C LYS A 168 -15.16 -12.18 -14.28
N ASN A 169 -14.08 -12.41 -15.04
CA ASN A 169 -13.96 -13.56 -15.95
C ASN A 169 -13.85 -14.86 -15.16
N ILE A 170 -13.05 -14.87 -14.09
CA ILE A 170 -12.88 -16.02 -13.20
C ILE A 170 -14.22 -16.39 -12.54
N THR A 171 -14.92 -15.44 -11.91
CA THR A 171 -16.22 -15.71 -11.26
C THR A 171 -17.28 -16.18 -12.25
N ALA A 172 -17.27 -15.65 -13.48
CA ALA A 172 -18.15 -16.14 -14.55
C ALA A 172 -17.82 -17.58 -14.97
N SER A 173 -16.53 -17.93 -15.11
CA SER A 173 -16.08 -19.30 -15.41
C SER A 173 -16.37 -20.30 -14.28
N ILE A 174 -16.41 -19.85 -13.02
CA ILE A 174 -16.82 -20.65 -11.86
C ILE A 174 -18.36 -20.80 -11.78
N GLY A 175 -19.12 -20.06 -12.59
CA GLY A 175 -20.60 -20.10 -12.61
C GLY A 175 -21.26 -19.19 -11.57
N LEU A 176 -20.49 -18.34 -10.89
CA LEU A 176 -20.95 -17.49 -9.80
C LEU A 176 -21.43 -16.15 -10.36
N LYS A 177 -22.75 -16.05 -10.59
CA LYS A 177 -23.36 -14.99 -11.42
C LYS A 177 -23.28 -13.56 -10.88
N ILE A 178 -23.12 -13.39 -9.57
CA ILE A 178 -22.68 -12.20 -8.80
C ILE A 178 -22.71 -12.69 -7.35
N ILE A 179 -21.65 -12.45 -6.57
CA ILE A 179 -21.66 -12.71 -5.12
C ILE A 179 -21.31 -11.40 -4.41
N GLN A 180 -21.87 -11.24 -3.21
CA GLN A 180 -21.29 -10.44 -2.13
C GLN A 180 -19.79 -10.73 -1.93
N GLU A 181 -19.13 -9.93 -1.10
CA GLU A 181 -17.68 -9.98 -0.94
C GLU A 181 -17.17 -11.41 -0.68
N ALA A 182 -16.30 -11.88 -1.58
CA ALA A 182 -15.54 -13.08 -1.36
C ALA A 182 -14.52 -12.77 -0.26
N SER A 183 -14.51 -13.57 0.79
CA SER A 183 -13.55 -13.44 1.88
C SER A 183 -12.13 -13.64 1.35
N TRP A 184 -11.19 -12.87 1.90
CA TRP A 184 -9.82 -12.77 1.43
C TRP A 184 -8.86 -13.06 2.58
N GLN A 185 -8.21 -14.21 2.51
CA GLN A 185 -7.16 -14.65 3.41
C GLN A 185 -5.86 -14.84 2.60
N SER A 186 -4.80 -14.13 3.00
CA SER A 186 -3.43 -14.47 2.60
C SER A 186 -3.01 -15.69 3.43
N LEU A 187 -2.74 -16.80 2.75
CA LEU A 187 -2.29 -18.04 3.40
C LEU A 187 -0.77 -18.07 3.56
N GLY A 188 -0.07 -17.24 2.79
CA GLY A 188 1.34 -16.97 3.00
C GLY A 188 2.04 -16.45 1.76
N VAL A 189 3.26 -15.98 1.99
CA VAL A 189 4.20 -15.57 0.95
C VAL A 189 5.55 -16.19 1.25
N PHE A 190 6.03 -16.99 0.30
CA PHE A 190 7.18 -17.85 0.49
C PHE A 190 8.29 -17.39 -0.47
N PRO A 191 9.53 -17.18 0.01
CA PRO A 191 10.66 -16.97 -0.87
C PRO A 191 11.00 -18.28 -1.61
N ASP A 192 11.21 -18.20 -2.92
CA ASP A 192 11.52 -19.36 -3.78
C ASP A 192 12.45 -18.90 -4.92
N ASP A 193 13.74 -19.27 -4.86
CA ASP A 193 14.77 -19.01 -5.89
C ASP A 193 14.66 -17.65 -6.63
N GLY A 194 14.78 -16.55 -5.88
CA GLY A 194 14.72 -15.19 -6.42
C GLY A 194 13.31 -14.68 -6.74
N LYS A 195 12.27 -15.39 -6.29
CA LYS A 195 10.86 -14.99 -6.39
C LYS A 195 10.21 -14.94 -5.01
N TRP A 196 9.04 -14.31 -4.99
CA TRP A 196 8.00 -14.51 -4.00
C TRP A 196 6.89 -15.38 -4.61
N VAL A 197 6.48 -16.43 -3.90
CA VAL A 197 5.28 -17.21 -4.21
C VAL A 197 4.21 -16.83 -3.21
N VAL A 198 3.20 -16.11 -3.70
CA VAL A 198 2.03 -15.65 -2.93
C VAL A 198 0.91 -16.66 -3.08
N VAL A 199 0.28 -17.04 -1.97
CA VAL A 199 -0.87 -17.96 -1.95
C VAL A 199 -2.03 -17.32 -1.19
N GLU A 200 -3.21 -17.29 -1.81
CA GLU A 200 -4.42 -16.69 -1.22
C GLU A 200 -5.68 -17.49 -1.53
N MET A 201 -6.72 -17.33 -0.70
CA MET A 201 -8.10 -17.84 -0.85
C MET A 201 -9.04 -16.80 -0.22
N LYS A 202 -10.12 -16.26 -0.79
CA LYS A 202 -10.96 -16.57 -1.97
C LYS A 202 -12.00 -17.68 -1.77
N CYS A 203 -12.77 -17.57 -0.69
CA CYS A 203 -14.07 -18.24 -0.57
C CYS A 203 -15.22 -17.28 -0.91
N ALA A 204 -16.31 -17.81 -1.46
CA ALA A 204 -17.50 -17.04 -1.80
C ALA A 204 -18.75 -17.88 -1.54
N SER A 205 -19.64 -17.36 -0.70
CA SER A 205 -20.80 -18.08 -0.21
C SER A 205 -22.11 -17.54 -0.75
N THR A 206 -23.03 -18.45 -1.02
CA THR A 206 -24.43 -18.21 -1.39
C THR A 206 -25.31 -19.03 -0.45
N LYS A 207 -26.62 -18.75 -0.38
CA LYS A 207 -27.55 -19.45 0.54
C LYS A 207 -27.49 -20.99 0.52
N ASN A 208 -27.03 -21.58 -0.59
CA ASN A 208 -27.03 -23.03 -0.79
C ASN A 208 -25.63 -23.63 -1.02
N ILE A 209 -24.60 -22.82 -1.30
CA ILE A 209 -23.26 -23.29 -1.68
C ILE A 209 -22.20 -22.30 -1.22
N SER A 210 -21.17 -22.79 -0.50
CA SER A 210 -19.89 -22.11 -0.30
C SER A 210 -18.84 -22.73 -1.26
N LEU A 211 -18.16 -21.89 -2.04
CA LEU A 211 -17.08 -22.32 -2.93
C LEU A 211 -15.80 -21.56 -2.61
N CYS A 212 -14.71 -22.28 -2.43
CA CYS A 212 -13.36 -21.76 -2.24
C CYS A 212 -12.50 -22.07 -3.46
N TRP A 213 -11.51 -21.22 -3.75
CA TRP A 213 -10.46 -21.46 -4.73
C TRP A 213 -9.18 -20.79 -4.27
N PHE A 214 -8.04 -21.22 -4.79
CA PHE A 214 -6.75 -20.58 -4.51
C PHE A 214 -6.31 -19.71 -5.68
N VAL A 215 -5.63 -18.62 -5.34
CA VAL A 215 -4.88 -17.76 -6.26
C VAL A 215 -3.41 -17.92 -5.88
N ILE A 216 -2.58 -18.39 -6.82
CA ILE A 216 -1.15 -18.56 -6.63
C ILE A 216 -0.43 -17.63 -7.61
N GLY A 217 0.40 -16.73 -7.10
CA GLY A 217 1.18 -15.81 -7.90
C GLY A 217 2.69 -16.00 -7.71
N GLU A 218 3.43 -16.07 -8.80
CA GLU A 218 4.90 -16.01 -8.79
C GLU A 218 5.33 -14.59 -9.16
N VAL A 219 5.92 -13.85 -8.21
CA VAL A 219 6.40 -12.47 -8.40
C VAL A 219 7.93 -12.45 -8.31
N ASP A 220 8.58 -11.73 -9.21
CA ASP A 220 10.02 -11.51 -9.18
C ASP A 220 10.44 -10.72 -7.91
N LYS A 221 11.34 -11.28 -7.08
CA LYS A 221 11.76 -10.63 -5.83
C LYS A 221 12.64 -9.39 -6.08
N LYS A 222 13.32 -9.29 -7.23
CA LYS A 222 14.16 -8.15 -7.58
C LYS A 222 13.36 -7.02 -8.24
N THR A 223 12.31 -7.29 -9.02
CA THR A 223 11.62 -6.27 -9.85
C THR A 223 10.13 -6.07 -9.53
N GLY A 224 9.52 -6.93 -8.72
CA GLY A 224 8.07 -6.91 -8.46
C GLY A 224 7.22 -7.25 -9.69
N MET A 225 7.80 -7.85 -10.72
CA MET A 225 7.04 -8.31 -11.89
C MET A 225 6.31 -9.61 -11.58
N LEU A 226 5.01 -9.65 -11.83
CA LEU A 226 4.25 -10.89 -11.85
C LEU A 226 4.74 -11.74 -13.04
N ARG A 227 5.35 -12.88 -12.76
CA ARG A 227 5.80 -13.86 -13.77
C ARG A 227 4.71 -14.88 -14.07
N LYS A 228 3.91 -15.25 -13.06
CA LYS A 228 2.84 -16.26 -13.20
C LYS A 228 1.65 -15.96 -12.31
N LEU A 229 0.45 -16.25 -12.80
CA LEU A 229 -0.77 -16.27 -12.02
C LEU A 229 -1.55 -17.55 -12.34
N GLU A 230 -1.80 -18.35 -11.32
CA GLU A 230 -2.60 -19.56 -11.38
C GLU A 230 -3.85 -19.39 -10.50
N VAL A 231 -4.97 -19.92 -10.97
CA VAL A 231 -6.20 -19.98 -10.19
C VAL A 231 -6.69 -21.42 -10.24
N THR A 232 -6.98 -22.00 -9.08
CA THR A 232 -7.46 -23.37 -9.00
C THR A 232 -8.90 -23.50 -9.45
N ARG A 233 -9.36 -24.73 -9.66
CA ARG A 233 -10.78 -25.02 -9.71
C ARG A 233 -11.43 -24.70 -8.36
N PRO A 234 -12.73 -24.36 -8.36
CA PRO A 234 -13.50 -24.22 -7.13
C PRO A 234 -13.67 -25.59 -6.46
N PHE A 235 -13.61 -25.60 -5.13
CA PHE A 235 -13.96 -26.73 -4.28
C PHE A 235 -15.00 -26.29 -3.25
N GLN A 236 -15.80 -27.22 -2.73
CA GLN A 236 -16.77 -26.94 -1.68
C GLN A 236 -16.08 -27.06 -0.31
N GLU A 237 -16.14 -26.02 0.50
CA GLU A 237 -15.74 -26.10 1.90
C GLU A 237 -16.59 -25.13 2.76
N SER A 238 -16.82 -25.50 4.01
CA SER A 238 -17.68 -24.79 4.97
C SER A 238 -16.97 -23.68 5.75
N ASP A 239 -15.66 -23.79 6.01
CA ASP A 239 -14.89 -22.85 6.83
C ASP A 239 -13.47 -22.68 6.26
N GLU A 240 -13.01 -21.43 6.18
CA GLU A 240 -11.67 -21.05 5.72
C GLU A 240 -10.58 -21.59 6.65
N LYS A 241 -10.86 -21.65 7.97
CA LYS A 241 -9.93 -22.15 8.98
C LYS A 241 -9.68 -23.65 8.85
N GLU A 242 -10.66 -24.43 8.40
CA GLU A 242 -10.49 -25.86 8.16
C GLU A 242 -9.55 -26.10 6.97
N VAL A 243 -9.60 -25.26 5.94
CA VAL A 243 -8.67 -25.31 4.80
C VAL A 243 -7.24 -24.96 5.24
N GLU A 244 -7.07 -23.87 6.00
CA GLU A 244 -5.77 -23.47 6.53
C GLU A 244 -5.14 -24.58 7.40
N LEU A 245 -5.92 -25.15 8.32
CA LEU A 245 -5.49 -26.27 9.17
C LEU A 245 -5.20 -27.55 8.36
N ARG A 246 -5.92 -27.82 7.26
CA ARG A 246 -5.66 -28.95 6.37
C ARG A 246 -4.34 -28.74 5.62
N MET A 247 -4.10 -27.54 5.09
CA MET A 247 -2.84 -27.17 4.45
C MET A 247 -1.65 -27.34 5.39
N MET A 248 -1.74 -26.81 6.63
CA MET A 248 -0.67 -26.95 7.63
C MET A 248 -0.40 -28.40 8.03
N LYS A 249 -1.39 -29.30 7.93
CA LYS A 249 -1.24 -30.73 8.21
C LYS A 249 -0.67 -31.54 7.04
N GLU A 250 -1.05 -31.21 5.80
CA GLU A 250 -0.52 -31.86 4.60
C GLU A 250 0.90 -31.41 4.26
N SER A 251 1.26 -30.17 4.58
CA SER A 251 2.59 -29.65 4.40
C SER A 251 3.47 -29.99 5.62
N ASN A 252 4.32 -31.01 5.48
CA ASN A 252 5.14 -31.56 6.58
C ASN A 252 5.75 -30.46 7.48
N TYR A 253 5.45 -30.54 8.78
CA TYR A 253 5.75 -29.52 9.79
C TYR A 253 7.23 -29.13 9.85
N SER A 254 7.58 -27.97 9.27
CA SER A 254 8.47 -26.95 9.87
C SER A 254 8.83 -25.81 8.91
N ASN A 255 8.93 -26.06 7.60
CA ASN A 255 9.10 -25.05 6.54
C ASN A 255 8.81 -25.68 5.16
N PRO A 256 7.54 -25.77 4.73
CA PRO A 256 7.22 -26.37 3.44
C PRO A 256 7.67 -25.48 2.28
N THR A 257 8.27 -26.08 1.25
CA THR A 257 8.69 -25.36 0.05
C THR A 257 7.46 -24.87 -0.73
N ALA A 258 7.62 -23.77 -1.47
CA ALA A 258 6.54 -23.25 -2.34
C ALA A 258 6.00 -24.32 -3.32
N ARG A 259 6.87 -25.25 -3.76
CA ARG A 259 6.52 -26.40 -4.61
C ARG A 259 5.64 -27.43 -3.90
N GLU A 260 5.85 -27.70 -2.61
CA GLU A 260 5.04 -28.62 -1.82
C GLU A 260 3.68 -28.04 -1.49
N ILE A 261 3.64 -26.76 -1.06
CA ILE A 261 2.40 -26.00 -0.84
C ILE A 261 1.54 -26.03 -2.11
N LYS A 262 2.13 -25.68 -3.26
CA LYS A 262 1.47 -25.72 -4.57
C LYS A 262 0.96 -27.12 -4.94
N ARG A 263 1.67 -28.20 -4.59
CA ARG A 263 1.21 -29.57 -4.83
C ARG A 263 0.00 -29.93 -3.95
N SER A 264 0.03 -29.61 -2.65
CA SER A 264 -1.11 -29.81 -1.75
C SER A 264 -2.35 -29.04 -2.22
N ILE A 265 -2.19 -27.76 -2.57
CA ILE A 265 -3.25 -26.93 -3.17
C ILE A 265 -3.88 -27.60 -4.39
N LEU A 266 -3.06 -28.03 -5.36
CA LEU A 266 -3.56 -28.65 -6.59
C LEU A 266 -4.27 -30.00 -6.34
N ASN A 267 -3.85 -30.75 -5.32
CA ASN A 267 -4.49 -31.99 -4.91
C ASN A 267 -5.88 -31.71 -4.30
N MET A 268 -5.97 -30.79 -3.33
CA MET A 268 -7.25 -30.43 -2.69
C MET A 268 -8.24 -29.82 -3.68
N SER A 269 -7.77 -28.94 -4.56
CA SER A 269 -8.64 -28.21 -5.50
C SER A 269 -9.03 -28.98 -6.76
N GLY A 270 -8.51 -30.20 -6.96
CA GLY A 270 -8.71 -30.95 -8.22
C GLY A 270 -8.06 -30.29 -9.44
N GLY A 271 -6.98 -29.53 -9.24
CA GLY A 271 -6.18 -28.88 -10.29
C GLY A 271 -6.56 -27.44 -10.64
N LEU A 272 -6.10 -26.99 -11.81
CA LEU A 272 -6.20 -25.60 -12.26
C LEU A 272 -7.48 -25.32 -13.06
N LEU A 273 -8.00 -24.11 -12.87
CA LEU A 273 -8.99 -23.45 -13.74
C LEU A 273 -8.29 -22.53 -14.74
N LEU A 274 -7.28 -21.78 -14.28
CA LEU A 274 -6.56 -20.78 -15.06
C LEU A 274 -5.06 -20.86 -14.76
N ASN A 275 -4.25 -20.68 -15.79
CA ASN A 275 -2.79 -20.59 -15.71
C ASN A 275 -2.31 -19.56 -16.72
N ILE A 276 -1.86 -18.41 -16.25
CA ILE A 276 -1.32 -17.33 -17.08
C ILE A 276 0.16 -17.19 -16.73
N THR A 277 1.02 -17.31 -17.74
CA THR A 277 2.43 -16.93 -17.64
C THR A 277 2.58 -15.58 -18.33
N PHE A 278 3.22 -14.64 -17.65
CA PHE A 278 3.52 -13.31 -18.19
C PHE A 278 4.93 -13.34 -18.77
N PRO A 279 5.16 -12.77 -19.97
CA PRO A 279 6.51 -12.71 -20.52
C PRO A 279 7.41 -11.82 -19.66
N ASN A 280 8.66 -12.24 -19.47
CA ASN A 280 9.72 -11.34 -19.00
C ASN A 280 9.95 -10.30 -20.11
N SER A 281 9.48 -9.07 -19.89
CA SER A 281 9.54 -7.96 -20.85
C SER A 281 10.70 -7.00 -20.58
#